data_AF-A0A015J9M9-F1
#
_entry.id   AF-A0A015J9M9-F1
#
_cell.length_a   1.000
_cell.length_b   1.000
_cell.length_c   1.000
_cell.angle_alpha   90.00
_cell.angle_beta   90.00
_cell.angle_gamma   90.00
#
_symmetry.space_group_name_H-M   'P 1'
#
loop_
_entity.id
_entity.type
_entity.pdbx_description
1 polymer ?
#
loop_
_entity_poly.entity_id
_entity_poly.type
_entity_poly.pdbx_seq_one_letter_code
_entity_poly.pdbx_strand_id
1 'polypeptide(L)'
;MGFKLDIGKLTINIVELGGEAIKLQFLIENAFNTGLIAYADIDFLPYPPNTIPPKTEFFNLFLEFKAKPASHINYDLINPIIWHIEYIWCNGDKNLSEYVLKWFAFLVQHPSIIPETILVLRSPPRCGKNIITDFVRKSLFGPELVYSTSDLRKILGKFNSAIQGCKLIIMNEAGMASDEWHKANDHLKSLI
;
A
#
# COMPACT_ATOMS: atom_id res chain seq x y z
N MET A 1 -17.43 -3.17 12.92
CA MET A 1 -17.98 -1.96 13.55
C MET A 1 -17.00 -0.84 13.27
N GLY A 2 -17.27 0.02 12.28
CA GLY A 2 -16.34 1.10 11.92
C GLY A 2 -16.37 2.18 13.01
N PHE A 3 -15.20 2.62 13.47
CA PHE A 3 -15.12 3.79 14.34
C PHE A 3 -15.63 5.00 13.54
N LYS A 4 -16.83 5.47 13.87
CA LYS A 4 -17.40 6.68 13.28
C LYS A 4 -16.74 7.86 14.00
N LEU A 5 -15.77 8.51 13.35
CA LEU A 5 -15.15 9.72 13.88
C LEU A 5 -16.22 10.83 13.84
N ASP A 6 -16.73 11.23 15.00
CA ASP A 6 -17.74 12.30 15.12
C ASP A 6 -17.04 13.66 15.16
N ILE A 7 -16.62 14.13 13.98
CA ILE A 7 -15.82 15.35 13.80
C ILE A 7 -16.52 16.58 14.41
N GLY A 8 -17.87 16.60 14.44
CA GLY A 8 -18.66 17.69 15.00
C GLY A 8 -18.47 17.90 16.52
N LYS A 9 -17.92 16.92 17.24
CA LYS A 9 -17.62 17.01 18.68
C LYS A 9 -16.18 17.38 18.99
N LEU A 10 -15.28 17.38 18.00
CA LEU A 10 -13.89 17.76 18.19
C LEU A 10 -13.76 19.28 18.24
N THR A 11 -13.12 19.78 19.29
CA THR A 11 -12.81 21.21 19.48
C THR A 11 -11.30 21.39 19.56
N ILE A 12 -10.80 22.50 19.00
CA ILE A 12 -9.39 22.88 19.05
C ILE A 12 -9.31 24.25 19.73
N ASN A 13 -8.37 24.39 20.66
CA ASN A 13 -8.07 25.67 21.30
C ASN A 13 -6.96 26.36 20.51
N ILE A 14 -7.25 27.51 19.91
CA ILE A 14 -6.26 28.30 19.16
C ILE A 14 -5.70 29.35 20.11
N VAL A 15 -4.44 29.18 20.52
CA VAL A 15 -3.76 30.06 21.49
C VAL A 15 -3.59 31.48 20.95
N GLU A 16 -3.50 31.64 19.62
CA GLU A 16 -3.39 32.94 18.94
C GLU A 16 -4.68 33.78 19.00
N LEU A 17 -5.84 33.15 19.26
CA LEU A 17 -7.15 33.81 19.41
C LEU A 17 -7.64 33.84 20.86
N GLY A 18 -6.73 33.95 21.82
CA GLY A 18 -7.10 34.06 23.24
C GLY A 18 -7.60 32.76 23.89
N GLY A 19 -7.38 31.61 23.25
CA GLY A 19 -7.70 30.30 23.83
C GLY A 19 -9.17 29.89 23.75
N GLU A 20 -9.98 30.55 22.92
CA GLU A 20 -11.36 30.12 22.67
C GLU A 20 -11.43 28.76 21.97
N ALA A 21 -12.37 27.92 22.43
CA ALA A 21 -12.60 26.60 21.86
C ALA A 21 -13.44 26.73 20.59
N ILE A 22 -12.86 26.37 19.43
CA ILE A 22 -13.55 26.40 18.14
C ILE A 22 -13.85 24.96 17.70
N LYS A 23 -15.05 24.73 17.15
CA LYS A 23 -15.40 23.43 16.57
C LYS A 23 -14.57 23.18 15.31
N LEU A 24 -13.96 22.00 15.21
CA LEU A 24 -13.15 21.61 14.06
C LEU A 24 -13.95 21.64 12.75
N GLN A 25 -15.21 21.22 12.77
CA GLN A 25 -16.09 21.29 11.60
C GLN A 25 -16.21 22.72 11.04
N PHE A 26 -16.34 23.72 11.91
CA PHE A 26 -16.45 25.12 11.49
C PHE A 26 -15.17 25.62 10.82
N LEU A 27 -14.00 25.22 11.32
CA LEU A 27 -12.71 25.55 10.70
C LEU A 27 -12.57 24.90 9.32
N ILE A 28 -12.99 23.64 9.16
CA ILE A 28 -12.95 22.93 7.88
C ILE A 28 -13.90 23.57 6.86
N GLU A 29 -15.14 23.87 7.28
CA GLU A 29 -16.13 24.54 6.43
C GLU A 29 -15.65 25.92 6.00
N ASN A 30 -15.09 26.70 6.93
CA ASN A 30 -14.55 28.01 6.61
C ASN A 30 -13.34 27.91 5.68
N ALA A 31 -12.43 26.96 5.91
CA ALA A 31 -11.28 26.72 5.03
C ALA A 31 -11.70 26.30 3.62
N PHE A 32 -12.77 25.51 3.48
CA PHE A 32 -13.35 25.18 2.19
C PHE A 32 -13.97 26.41 1.51
N ASN A 33 -14.83 27.16 2.21
CA ASN A 33 -15.54 28.32 1.66
C ASN A 33 -14.62 29.48 1.29
N THR A 34 -13.50 29.63 2.00
CA THR A 34 -12.48 30.66 1.71
C THR A 34 -11.43 30.19 0.71
N GLY A 35 -11.49 28.95 0.24
CA GLY A 35 -10.51 28.37 -0.69
C GLY A 35 -9.12 28.14 -0.07
N LEU A 36 -9.02 28.09 1.27
CA LEU A 36 -7.78 27.79 1.98
C LEU A 36 -7.30 26.34 1.75
N ILE A 37 -8.20 25.44 1.37
CA ILE A 37 -7.88 24.07 0.95
C ILE A 37 -8.36 23.90 -0.49
N ALA A 38 -7.50 24.23 -1.44
CA ALA A 38 -7.72 24.02 -2.86
C ALA A 38 -6.55 23.21 -3.44
N TYR A 39 -6.86 22.24 -4.28
CA TYR A 39 -5.89 21.46 -5.04
C TYR A 39 -6.22 21.56 -6.52
N ALA A 40 -5.20 21.67 -7.36
CA ALA A 40 -5.38 21.76 -8.81
C ALA A 40 -5.82 20.43 -9.43
N ASP A 41 -5.42 19.30 -8.81
CA ASP A 41 -5.72 17.94 -9.28
C ASP A 41 -5.65 16.93 -8.11
N ILE A 42 -5.86 15.64 -8.41
CA ILE A 42 -5.68 14.49 -7.52
C ILE A 42 -4.69 13.53 -8.19
N ASP A 43 -3.60 13.20 -7.50
CA ASP A 43 -2.60 12.26 -8.03
C ASP A 43 -2.04 11.34 -6.93
N PHE A 44 -1.38 10.26 -7.31
CA PHE A 44 -0.76 9.31 -6.39
C PHE A 44 0.76 9.40 -6.46
N LEU A 45 1.34 10.17 -5.54
CA LEU A 45 2.79 10.38 -5.42
C LEU A 45 3.32 9.74 -4.14
N PRO A 46 3.73 8.47 -4.17
CA PRO A 46 4.28 7.80 -3.01
C PRO A 46 5.70 8.27 -2.73
N TYR A 47 6.06 8.34 -1.45
CA TYR A 47 7.37 8.80 -0.98
C TYR A 47 7.93 7.84 0.10
N PRO A 48 9.26 7.72 0.23
CA PRO A 48 9.87 6.79 1.18
C PRO A 48 9.48 7.10 2.64
N PRO A 49 9.58 6.11 3.55
CA PRO A 49 9.38 6.40 4.96
C PRO A 49 10.46 7.35 5.49
N ASN A 50 10.14 8.13 6.52
CA ASN A 50 11.01 9.15 7.15
C ASN A 50 11.43 10.32 6.23
N THR A 51 10.80 10.52 5.07
CA THR A 51 10.98 11.75 4.30
C THR A 51 9.86 12.73 4.61
N ILE A 52 10.16 14.03 4.49
CA ILE A 52 9.12 15.07 4.53
C ILE A 52 8.22 14.85 3.31
N PRO A 53 6.88 14.78 3.48
CA PRO A 53 5.97 14.66 2.34
C PRO A 53 6.25 15.78 1.32
N PRO A 54 6.32 15.46 0.01
CA PRO A 54 6.58 16.47 -1.00
C PRO A 54 5.45 17.51 -0.99
N LYS A 55 5.80 18.79 -1.13
CA LYS A 55 4.81 19.83 -1.38
C LYS A 55 4.30 19.67 -2.81
N THR A 56 2.99 19.51 -2.95
CA THR A 56 2.31 19.29 -4.24
C THR A 56 1.20 20.31 -4.41
N GLU A 57 0.97 20.74 -5.66
CA GLU A 57 -0.20 21.57 -6.03
C GLU A 57 -1.47 20.72 -6.17
N PHE A 58 -1.34 19.39 -6.15
CA PHE A 58 -2.43 18.41 -6.21
C PHE A 58 -2.62 17.71 -4.86
N PHE A 59 -3.80 17.12 -4.67
CA PHE A 59 -4.09 16.27 -3.52
C PHE A 59 -3.45 14.90 -3.71
N ASN A 60 -2.45 14.58 -2.88
CA ASN A 60 -1.76 13.30 -2.94
C ASN A 60 -2.60 12.18 -2.29
N LEU A 61 -2.96 11.16 -3.06
CA LEU A 61 -3.68 9.98 -2.60
C LEU A 61 -2.81 9.07 -1.71
N PHE A 62 -1.48 9.17 -1.81
CA PHE A 62 -0.59 8.44 -0.92
C PHE A 62 -0.48 9.19 0.42
N LEU A 63 -1.10 8.64 1.45
CA LEU A 63 -1.06 9.22 2.78
C LEU A 63 0.27 8.90 3.48
N GLU A 64 0.63 7.61 3.55
CA GLU A 64 1.89 7.11 4.11
C GLU A 64 1.88 5.57 4.14
N PHE A 65 3.03 4.97 4.44
CA PHE A 65 3.07 3.56 4.84
C PHE A 65 2.52 3.37 6.26
N LYS A 66 1.81 2.26 6.45
CA LYS A 66 1.35 1.84 7.78
C LYS A 66 2.51 1.54 8.74
N ALA A 67 3.55 0.85 8.25
CA ALA A 67 4.76 0.64 9.04
C ALA A 67 5.56 1.94 9.17
N LYS A 68 6.07 2.16 10.38
CA LYS A 68 7.05 3.21 10.66
C LYS A 68 8.43 2.59 10.89
N PRO A 69 9.51 3.27 10.49
CA PRO A 69 10.86 2.79 10.78
C PRO A 69 11.06 2.61 12.28
N ALA A 70 11.56 1.44 12.66
CA ALA A 70 11.86 1.13 14.05
C ALA A 70 13.20 1.76 14.45
N SER A 71 13.31 2.22 15.69
CA SER A 71 14.59 2.71 16.24
C SER A 71 15.61 1.58 16.40
N HIS A 72 15.15 0.37 16.67
CA HIS A 72 15.96 -0.84 16.81
C HIS A 72 15.26 -2.02 16.13
N ILE A 73 16.04 -2.91 15.54
CA ILE A 73 15.50 -4.12 14.91
C ILE A 73 15.23 -5.16 16.00
N ASN A 74 13.97 -5.60 16.12
CA ASN A 74 13.61 -6.74 16.95
C ASN A 74 13.71 -8.03 16.11
N TYR A 75 14.83 -8.74 16.29
CA TYR A 75 15.11 -9.98 15.58
C TYR A 75 14.13 -11.11 15.89
N ASP A 76 13.55 -11.15 17.10
CA ASP A 76 12.54 -12.17 17.45
C ASP A 76 11.26 -12.02 16.62
N LEU A 77 10.94 -10.79 16.20
CA LEU A 77 9.79 -10.52 15.33
C LEU A 77 10.12 -10.70 13.84
N ILE A 78 11.32 -10.29 13.39
CA ILE A 78 11.65 -10.32 11.96
C ILE A 78 12.19 -11.68 11.50
N ASN A 79 12.88 -12.44 12.36
CA ASN A 79 13.47 -13.72 11.98
C ASN A 79 12.44 -14.74 11.49
N PRO A 80 11.25 -14.89 12.10
CA PRO A 80 10.22 -15.78 11.58
C PRO A 80 9.74 -15.42 10.16
N ILE A 81 9.70 -14.12 9.84
CA ILE A 81 9.31 -13.62 8.51
C ILE A 81 10.39 -13.95 7.48
N ILE A 82 11.65 -13.66 7.82
CA ILE A 82 12.81 -13.96 6.97
C ILE A 82 12.91 -15.47 6.73
N TRP A 83 12.79 -16.26 7.81
CA TRP A 83 12.82 -17.72 7.75
C TRP A 83 11.71 -18.25 6.83
N HIS A 84 10.49 -17.72 6.93
CA HIS A 84 9.39 -18.16 6.07
C HIS A 84 9.65 -17.81 4.60
N ILE A 85 10.21 -16.65 4.29
CA ILE A 85 10.62 -16.32 2.92
C ILE A 85 11.71 -17.30 2.43
N GLU A 86 12.75 -17.54 3.23
CA GLU A 86 13.87 -18.39 2.84
C GLU A 86 13.46 -19.86 2.64
N TYR A 87 12.80 -20.46 3.63
CA TYR A 87 12.55 -21.90 3.65
C TYR A 87 11.20 -22.29 3.04
N ILE A 88 10.19 -21.41 3.07
CA ILE A 88 8.85 -21.74 2.55
C ILE A 88 8.61 -21.17 1.15
N TRP A 89 8.98 -19.91 0.90
CA TRP A 89 8.84 -19.35 -0.46
C TRP A 89 9.99 -19.79 -1.38
N CYS A 90 11.22 -19.78 -0.87
CA CYS A 90 12.41 -19.99 -1.69
C CYS A 90 13.00 -21.41 -1.55
N ASN A 91 12.41 -22.28 -0.73
CA ASN A 91 12.84 -23.66 -0.53
C ASN A 91 14.34 -23.78 -0.17
N GLY A 92 14.87 -22.84 0.61
CA GLY A 92 16.27 -22.78 1.02
C GLY A 92 17.24 -22.21 -0.02
N ASP A 93 16.76 -21.75 -1.18
CA ASP A 93 17.60 -21.04 -2.15
C ASP A 93 17.94 -19.63 -1.62
N LYS A 94 19.20 -19.45 -1.24
CA LYS A 94 19.72 -18.20 -0.68
C LYS A 94 19.74 -17.04 -1.67
N ASN A 95 20.01 -17.31 -2.95
CA ASN A 95 20.06 -16.25 -3.96
C ASN A 95 18.65 -15.73 -4.24
N LEU A 96 17.69 -16.66 -4.33
CA LEU A 96 16.28 -16.30 -4.51
C LEU A 96 15.71 -15.59 -3.28
N SER A 97 16.04 -16.05 -2.07
CA SER A 97 15.58 -15.40 -0.84
C SER A 97 16.15 -13.98 -0.69
N GLU A 98 17.43 -13.78 -1.00
CA GLU A 98 18.04 -12.46 -1.02
C GLU A 98 17.37 -11.54 -2.06
N TYR A 99 17.09 -12.06 -3.26
CA TYR A 99 16.36 -11.32 -4.28
C TYR A 99 14.97 -10.89 -3.79
N VAL A 100 14.18 -11.80 -3.19
CA VAL A 100 12.84 -11.50 -2.69
C VAL A 100 12.88 -10.44 -1.57
N LEU A 101 13.84 -10.55 -0.65
CA LEU A 101 14.01 -9.55 0.42
C LEU A 101 14.38 -8.17 -0.15
N LYS A 102 15.32 -8.12 -1.12
CA LYS A 102 15.68 -6.89 -1.83
C LYS A 102 14.50 -6.32 -2.61
N TRP A 103 13.66 -7.16 -3.20
CA TRP A 103 12.46 -6.75 -3.91
C TRP A 103 11.47 -6.04 -2.97
N PHE A 104 11.21 -6.59 -1.77
CA PHE A 104 10.39 -5.89 -0.77
C PHE A 104 11.04 -4.60 -0.26
N ALA A 105 12.36 -4.59 -0.05
CA ALA A 105 13.08 -3.39 0.34
C ALA A 105 12.95 -2.28 -0.72
N PHE A 106 13.07 -2.65 -2.01
CA PHE A 106 12.93 -1.74 -3.14
C PHE A 106 11.55 -1.06 -3.16
N LEU A 107 10.46 -1.82 -2.94
CA LEU A 107 9.10 -1.24 -2.89
C LEU A 107 8.93 -0.15 -1.83
N VAL A 108 9.67 -0.25 -0.72
CA VAL A 108 9.60 0.71 0.39
C VAL A 108 10.57 1.88 0.19
N GLN A 109 11.79 1.60 -0.28
CA GLN A 109 12.86 2.58 -0.43
C GLN A 109 12.69 3.44 -1.69
N HIS A 110 12.12 2.88 -2.76
CA HIS A 110 11.91 3.53 -4.05
C HIS A 110 10.44 3.47 -4.46
N PRO A 111 9.52 4.00 -3.65
CA PRO A 111 8.11 3.73 -3.83
C PRO A 111 7.52 4.43 -5.06
N SER A 112 8.17 5.44 -5.62
CA SER A 112 7.75 6.07 -6.88
C SER A 112 8.17 5.28 -8.13
N ILE A 113 8.94 4.21 -7.98
CA ILE A 113 9.45 3.38 -9.09
C ILE A 113 8.69 2.06 -9.12
N ILE A 114 8.27 1.64 -10.31
CA ILE A 114 7.69 0.31 -10.53
C ILE A 114 8.85 -0.68 -10.65
N PRO A 115 8.85 -1.81 -9.93
CA PRO A 115 9.97 -2.75 -9.95
C PRO A 115 10.12 -3.55 -11.26
N GLU A 116 9.25 -3.31 -12.26
CA GLU A 116 9.19 -3.97 -13.58
C GLU A 116 9.21 -5.51 -13.53
N THR A 117 8.83 -6.07 -12.38
CA THR A 117 8.95 -7.51 -12.07
C THR A 117 7.77 -7.98 -11.23
N ILE A 118 7.38 -9.24 -11.42
CA ILE A 118 6.29 -9.90 -10.69
C ILE A 118 6.83 -11.14 -9.98
N LEU A 119 6.52 -11.28 -8.69
CA LEU A 119 6.79 -12.51 -7.94
C LEU A 119 5.65 -13.52 -8.15
N VAL A 120 5.98 -14.71 -8.62
CA VAL A 120 5.02 -15.81 -8.84
C VAL A 120 5.27 -16.93 -7.85
N LEU A 121 4.29 -17.20 -6.99
CA LEU A 121 4.39 -18.24 -5.96
C LEU A 121 3.51 -19.44 -6.33
N ARG A 122 4.14 -20.54 -6.75
CA ARG A 122 3.46 -21.79 -7.10
C ARG A 122 3.77 -22.88 -6.08
N SER A 123 2.73 -23.40 -5.44
CA SER A 123 2.81 -24.55 -4.54
C SER A 123 1.44 -25.19 -4.38
N PRO A 124 1.33 -26.39 -3.78
CA PRO A 124 0.05 -26.93 -3.31
C PRO A 124 -0.71 -25.95 -2.39
N PRO A 125 -2.03 -26.13 -2.22
CA PRO A 125 -2.79 -25.39 -1.21
C PRO A 125 -2.20 -25.59 0.19
N ARG A 126 -2.40 -24.60 1.07
CA ARG A 126 -2.02 -24.65 2.50
C ARG A 126 -0.52 -24.71 2.83
N CYS A 127 0.37 -24.40 1.89
CA CYS A 127 1.82 -24.25 2.18
C CYS A 127 2.20 -22.91 2.83
N GLY A 128 1.26 -22.06 3.25
CA GLY A 128 1.58 -20.78 3.89
C GLY A 128 2.03 -19.66 2.94
N LYS A 129 1.76 -19.75 1.63
CA LYS A 129 2.07 -18.68 0.66
C LYS A 129 1.53 -17.31 1.10
N ASN A 130 0.32 -17.30 1.66
CA ASN A 130 -0.37 -16.05 2.02
C ASN A 130 0.12 -15.42 3.33
N ILE A 131 0.98 -16.09 4.12
CA ILE A 131 1.43 -15.57 5.42
C ILE A 131 2.20 -14.25 5.24
N ILE A 132 3.14 -14.23 4.31
CA ILE A 132 3.95 -13.04 4.02
C ILE A 132 3.13 -11.96 3.31
N THR A 133 2.26 -12.34 2.36
CA THR A 133 1.43 -11.35 1.65
C THR A 133 0.42 -10.69 2.59
N ASP A 134 -0.15 -11.45 3.54
CA ASP A 134 -0.99 -10.92 4.60
C ASP A 134 -0.21 -10.02 5.57
N PHE A 135 1.01 -10.40 5.94
CA PHE A 135 1.89 -9.56 6.76
C PHE A 135 2.17 -8.22 6.07
N VAL A 136 2.59 -8.26 4.81
CA VAL A 136 2.87 -7.06 4.00
C VAL A 136 1.62 -6.17 3.91
N ARG A 137 0.45 -6.76 3.61
CA ARG A 137 -0.81 -6.03 3.54
C ARG A 137 -1.23 -5.42 4.87
N LYS A 138 -1.20 -6.19 5.96
CA LYS A 138 -1.77 -5.77 7.25
C LYS A 138 -0.84 -4.89 8.06
N SER A 139 0.47 -5.06 7.90
CA SER A 139 1.48 -4.49 8.80
C SER A 139 2.44 -3.53 8.10
N LEU A 140 2.83 -3.79 6.85
CA LEU A 140 3.80 -2.96 6.13
C LEU A 140 3.14 -1.80 5.40
N PHE A 141 2.30 -2.12 4.41
CA PHE A 141 1.68 -1.13 3.53
C PHE A 141 0.36 -0.61 4.08
N GLY A 142 -0.46 -1.50 4.64
CA GLY A 142 -1.85 -1.20 4.99
C GLY A 142 -2.83 -1.67 3.90
N PRO A 143 -4.08 -1.99 4.26
CA PRO A 143 -5.09 -2.48 3.32
C PRO A 143 -5.45 -1.47 2.22
N GLU A 144 -5.19 -0.18 2.43
CA GLU A 144 -5.43 0.93 1.50
C GLU A 144 -4.45 0.95 0.32
N LEU A 145 -3.21 0.50 0.54
CA LEU A 145 -2.16 0.47 -0.48
C LEU A 145 -2.04 -0.90 -1.17
N VAL A 146 -2.85 -1.89 -0.78
CA VAL A 146 -2.75 -3.27 -1.27
C VAL A 146 -4.09 -3.81 -1.73
N TYR A 147 -4.19 -4.04 -3.03
CA TYR A 147 -5.36 -4.67 -3.63
C TYR A 147 -5.16 -6.19 -3.71
N SER A 148 -6.13 -6.97 -3.23
CA SER A 148 -6.09 -8.44 -3.36
C SER A 148 -7.35 -8.97 -4.01
N THR A 149 -7.18 -9.81 -5.03
CA THR A 149 -8.26 -10.39 -5.82
C THR A 149 -7.87 -11.76 -6.36
N SER A 150 -8.84 -12.64 -6.58
CA SER A 150 -8.68 -13.84 -7.41
C SER A 150 -9.19 -13.65 -8.83
N ASP A 151 -9.92 -12.57 -9.08
CA ASP A 151 -10.48 -12.23 -10.39
C ASP A 151 -9.57 -11.22 -11.10
N LEU A 152 -8.87 -11.67 -12.13
CA LEU A 152 -7.99 -10.84 -12.95
C LEU A 152 -8.76 -9.73 -13.70
N ARG A 153 -10.06 -9.91 -13.99
CA ARG A 153 -10.86 -8.90 -14.69
C ARG A 153 -11.03 -7.62 -13.87
N LYS A 154 -10.84 -7.67 -12.54
CA LYS A 154 -10.84 -6.47 -11.69
C LYS A 154 -9.57 -5.62 -11.84
N ILE A 155 -8.51 -6.19 -12.41
CA ILE A 155 -7.24 -5.53 -12.67
C ILE A 155 -7.18 -5.09 -14.13
N LEU A 156 -7.50 -6.00 -15.06
CA LEU A 156 -7.35 -5.79 -16.51
C LEU A 156 -8.64 -5.38 -17.24
N GLY A 157 -9.78 -5.41 -16.56
CA GLY A 157 -11.06 -5.08 -17.18
C GLY A 157 -11.24 -3.59 -17.39
N LYS A 158 -12.31 -3.24 -18.11
CA LYS A 158 -12.69 -1.84 -18.39
C LYS A 158 -12.90 -1.00 -17.12
N PHE A 159 -13.28 -1.64 -16.01
CA PHE A 159 -13.50 -0.99 -14.71
C PHE A 159 -12.44 -1.48 -13.71
N ASN A 160 -11.32 -0.76 -13.64
CA ASN A 160 -10.18 -1.08 -12.79
C ASN A 160 -9.89 0.01 -11.74
N SER A 161 -10.87 0.87 -11.42
CA SER A 161 -10.70 1.91 -10.40
C SER A 161 -10.31 1.37 -9.02
N ALA A 162 -10.59 0.09 -8.74
CA ALA A 162 -10.22 -0.57 -7.49
C ALA A 162 -8.70 -0.71 -7.27
N ILE A 163 -7.88 -0.61 -8.33
CA ILE A 163 -6.41 -0.61 -8.23
C ILE A 163 -5.81 0.81 -8.22
N GLN A 164 -6.63 1.85 -8.33
CA GLN A 164 -6.16 3.24 -8.26
C GLN A 164 -5.54 3.51 -6.89
N GLY A 165 -4.36 4.13 -6.88
CA GLY A 165 -3.64 4.45 -5.63
C GLY A 165 -3.10 3.23 -4.88
N CYS A 166 -3.10 2.04 -5.48
CA CYS A 166 -2.51 0.85 -4.89
C CYS A 166 -1.00 0.75 -5.18
N LYS A 167 -0.22 0.35 -4.18
CA LYS A 167 1.22 0.03 -4.31
C LYS A 167 1.48 -1.40 -4.73
N LEU A 168 0.66 -2.33 -4.27
CA LEU A 168 0.85 -3.75 -4.50
C LEU A 168 -0.48 -4.40 -4.85
N ILE A 169 -0.44 -5.26 -5.88
CA ILE A 169 -1.55 -6.11 -6.27
C ILE A 169 -1.19 -7.55 -5.93
N ILE A 170 -2.02 -8.21 -5.11
CA ILE A 170 -1.88 -9.62 -4.76
C ILE A 170 -2.97 -10.40 -5.49
N MET A 171 -2.55 -11.18 -6.49
CA MET A 171 -3.41 -12.11 -7.19
C MET A 171 -3.38 -13.49 -6.51
N ASN A 172 -4.48 -13.86 -5.85
CA ASN A 172 -4.63 -15.19 -5.25
C ASN A 172 -5.24 -16.14 -6.27
N GLU A 173 -4.64 -17.32 -6.45
CA GLU A 173 -5.22 -18.38 -7.30
C GLU A 173 -5.49 -17.88 -8.73
N ALA A 174 -4.43 -17.57 -9.48
CA ALA A 174 -4.50 -17.25 -10.91
C ALA A 174 -4.85 -18.50 -11.75
N GLY A 175 -5.95 -19.18 -11.41
CA GLY A 175 -6.52 -20.26 -12.19
C GLY A 175 -7.20 -19.67 -13.41
N MET A 176 -6.53 -19.72 -14.55
CA MET A 176 -7.06 -19.29 -15.84
C MET A 176 -6.89 -20.42 -16.87
N ALA A 177 -7.82 -20.55 -17.80
CA ALA A 177 -7.62 -21.41 -18.95
C ALA A 177 -6.44 -20.91 -19.80
N SER A 178 -5.74 -21.79 -20.52
CA SER A 178 -4.51 -21.46 -21.27
C SER A 178 -4.67 -20.26 -22.21
N ASP A 179 -5.79 -20.17 -22.91
CA ASP A 179 -6.04 -19.12 -23.91
C ASP A 179 -6.34 -17.76 -23.26
N GLU A 180 -6.95 -17.77 -22.07
CA GLU A 180 -7.18 -16.57 -21.28
C GLU A 180 -5.87 -16.08 -20.65
N TRP A 181 -4.96 -16.99 -20.30
CA TRP A 181 -3.65 -16.64 -19.78
C TRP A 181 -2.76 -15.93 -20.81
N HIS A 182 -2.81 -16.34 -22.08
CA HIS A 182 -2.06 -15.65 -23.14
C HIS A 182 -2.47 -14.18 -23.29
N LYS A 183 -3.79 -13.91 -23.32
CA LYS A 183 -4.32 -12.54 -23.38
C LYS A 183 -4.01 -11.74 -22.11
N ALA A 184 -4.12 -12.39 -20.95
CA ALA A 184 -3.77 -11.80 -19.66
C ALA A 184 -2.29 -11.39 -19.60
N ASN A 185 -1.39 -12.24 -20.08
CA ASN A 185 0.05 -12.01 -20.01
C ASN A 185 0.48 -10.76 -20.78
N ASP A 186 -0.06 -10.53 -21.97
CA ASP A 186 0.30 -9.33 -22.75
C ASP A 186 -0.22 -8.04 -22.09
N HIS A 187 -1.38 -8.08 -21.44
CA HIS A 187 -1.87 -6.97 -20.65
C HIS A 187 -1.09 -6.79 -19.34
N LEU A 188 -0.68 -7.87 -18.67
CA LEU A 188 0.14 -7.79 -17.45
C LEU A 188 1.49 -7.15 -17.75
N LYS A 189 2.10 -7.45 -18.90
CA LYS A 189 3.33 -6.77 -19.38
C LYS A 189 3.15 -5.27 -19.57
N SER A 190 1.94 -4.78 -19.83
CA SER A 190 1.69 -3.33 -19.95
C SER A 190 1.56 -2.63 -18.59
N LEU A 191 1.44 -3.40 -17.50
CA LEU A 191 1.33 -2.90 -16.13
C LEU A 191 2.66 -2.90 -15.37
N ILE A 192 3.70 -3.52 -15.93
CA ILE A 192 5.05 -3.60 -15.38
C ILE A 192 6.04 -2.94 -16.32
#